data_AF-A0A7W1RZQ9-F1
#
_entry.id   AF-A0A7W1RZQ9-F1
#
_cell.length_a   1.000
_cell.length_b   1.000
_cell.length_c   1.000
_cell.angle_alpha   90.00
_cell.angle_beta   90.00
_cell.angle_gamma   90.00
#
_symmetry.space_group_name_H-M   'P 1'
#
loop_
_entity.id
_entity.type
_entity.pdbx_description
1 polymer ?
#
loop_
_entity_poly.entity_id
_entity_poly.type
_entity_poly.pdbx_seq_one_letter_code
_entity_poly.pdbx_strand_id
1 'polypeptide(L)'
;MAGSLALIILIAGFLLIEQRNRRQRAQDAAVELKKIEDEAFASMAETKRDDAYEVSTALAELRDARDRAGEIATSLTDPAPARALEHRLDEAIVAVERDLEQTRLRERLLDLANSYRIKGAWPSEADELAFPLRLLGLRLEPGRPDDDARVLAKHPHRKVMLHALVQLQRAQLLGSTVTPPLDAYVPDLIAAAADDDGWRALAELLRAQPRDLDHDLNLPDSEAAEIALRSPSTADLMLATFGPDPRLLALAHRRLGEHLDIEADYFWPRVVAARAAFNVFEYATAERHALVALGIAPSSLWPRLILSYVALVREDWQGIDEYLDPVIREGYNPRHLEVNALKAAALAKQGKPEAAAEALARCARVGQLRYHLLLRTRHPLDRVAKALQEAGVAIPENPVLKPADPVVPVPPAHLETPTPETAVPVPAPPAEAEATPQPAEPTPPAP
;
A
#
# COMPACT_ATOMS: atom_id res chain seq x y z
N MET A 1 -83.37 -35.65 -22.64
CA MET A 1 -82.12 -36.34 -23.07
C MET A 1 -81.27 -35.51 -24.02
N ALA A 2 -81.82 -34.90 -25.09
CA ALA A 2 -81.02 -34.07 -26.01
C ALA A 2 -80.32 -32.85 -25.37
N GLY A 3 -80.98 -32.16 -24.42
CA GLY A 3 -80.37 -31.02 -23.71
C GLY A 3 -79.20 -31.39 -22.79
N SER A 4 -79.21 -32.59 -22.20
CA SER A 4 -78.11 -33.08 -21.34
C SER A 4 -76.86 -33.42 -22.15
N LEU A 5 -77.03 -33.93 -23.38
CA LEU A 5 -75.91 -34.26 -24.28
C LEU A 5 -75.22 -32.98 -24.79
N ALA A 6 -75.99 -31.95 -25.16
CA ALA A 6 -75.45 -30.66 -25.59
C ALA A 6 -74.65 -29.96 -24.48
N LEU A 7 -75.11 -30.04 -23.23
CA LEU A 7 -74.39 -29.50 -22.07
C LEU A 7 -73.06 -30.22 -21.83
N ILE A 8 -73.02 -31.55 -21.93
CA ILE A 8 -71.80 -32.35 -21.78
C ILE A 8 -70.77 -31.99 -22.87
N ILE A 9 -71.21 -31.81 -24.12
CA ILE A 9 -70.33 -31.43 -25.23
C ILE A 9 -69.75 -30.02 -25.02
N LEU A 10 -70.55 -29.07 -24.53
CA LEU A 10 -70.08 -27.72 -24.22
C LEU A 10 -69.06 -27.72 -23.07
N ILE A 11 -69.31 -28.49 -22.01
CA ILE A 11 -68.37 -28.65 -20.89
C ILE A 11 -67.05 -29.29 -21.37
N ALA A 12 -67.13 -30.35 -22.17
CA ALA A 12 -65.94 -31.01 -22.72
C ALA A 12 -65.14 -30.08 -23.65
N GLY A 13 -65.81 -29.31 -24.50
CA GLY A 13 -65.18 -28.30 -25.36
C GLY A 13 -64.49 -27.19 -24.58
N PHE A 14 -65.14 -26.69 -23.52
CA PHE A 14 -64.55 -25.69 -22.62
C PHE A 14 -63.30 -26.24 -21.91
N LEU A 15 -63.36 -27.47 -21.36
CA LEU A 15 -62.23 -28.12 -20.70
C LEU A 15 -61.04 -28.35 -21.65
N LEU A 16 -61.30 -28.70 -22.93
CA LEU A 16 -60.25 -28.87 -23.93
C LEU A 16 -59.58 -27.55 -24.30
N ILE A 17 -60.36 -26.47 -24.46
CA ILE A 17 -59.83 -25.12 -24.71
C ILE A 17 -59.01 -24.65 -23.52
N GLU A 18 -59.51 -24.86 -22.30
CA GLU A 18 -58.81 -24.51 -21.07
C GLU A 18 -57.49 -25.30 -20.91
N GLN A 19 -57.50 -26.61 -21.19
CA GLN A 19 -56.30 -27.45 -21.17
C GLN A 19 -55.27 -27.02 -22.23
N ARG A 20 -55.73 -26.67 -23.45
CA ARG A 20 -54.85 -26.14 -24.50
C ARG A 20 -54.23 -24.81 -24.10
N ASN A 21 -55.02 -23.90 -23.54
CA ASN A 21 -54.53 -22.61 -23.05
C ASN A 21 -53.53 -22.78 -21.90
N ARG A 22 -53.77 -23.72 -20.97
CA ARG A 22 -52.82 -24.04 -19.90
C ARG A 22 -51.50 -24.59 -20.44
N ARG A 23 -51.55 -25.49 -21.44
CA ARG A 23 -50.33 -26.02 -22.09
C ARG A 23 -49.55 -24.95 -22.83
N GLN A 24 -50.23 -24.07 -23.58
CA GLN A 24 -49.57 -22.96 -24.27
C GLN A 24 -48.89 -22.01 -23.27
N ARG A 25 -49.60 -21.59 -22.22
CA ARG A 25 -49.02 -20.75 -21.16
C ARG A 25 -47.81 -21.40 -20.49
N ALA A 26 -47.86 -22.71 -20.25
CA ALA A 26 -46.72 -23.44 -19.67
C ALA A 26 -45.52 -23.50 -20.63
N GLN A 27 -45.76 -23.64 -21.94
CA GLN A 27 -44.71 -23.59 -22.96
C GLN A 27 -44.08 -22.20 -23.09
N ASP A 28 -44.91 -21.15 -23.16
CA ASP A 28 -44.45 -19.76 -23.25
C ASP A 28 -43.63 -19.39 -22.00
N ALA A 29 -44.10 -19.80 -20.81
CA ALA A 29 -43.37 -19.60 -19.57
C ALA A 29 -42.05 -20.38 -19.53
N ALA A 30 -41.98 -21.61 -20.05
CA ALA A 30 -40.74 -22.37 -20.09
C ALA A 30 -39.68 -21.71 -20.99
N VAL A 31 -40.10 -21.14 -22.13
CA VAL A 31 -39.21 -20.37 -23.02
C VAL A 31 -38.71 -19.11 -22.32
N GLU A 32 -39.61 -18.37 -21.65
CA GLU A 32 -39.23 -17.14 -20.93
C GLU A 32 -38.31 -17.43 -19.73
N LEU A 33 -38.58 -18.47 -18.94
CA LEU A 33 -37.71 -18.90 -17.85
C LEU A 33 -36.31 -19.29 -18.37
N LYS A 34 -36.24 -19.99 -19.50
CA LYS A 34 -34.96 -20.35 -20.12
C LYS A 34 -34.20 -19.11 -20.60
N LYS A 35 -34.90 -18.14 -21.19
CA LYS A 35 -34.33 -16.86 -21.58
C LYS A 35 -33.78 -16.08 -20.37
N ILE A 36 -34.55 -15.99 -19.28
CA ILE A 36 -34.11 -15.36 -18.02
C ILE A 36 -32.82 -16.02 -17.52
N GLU A 37 -32.79 -17.35 -17.49
CA GLU A 37 -31.61 -18.12 -17.08
C GLU A 37 -30.39 -17.79 -17.95
N ASP A 38 -30.54 -17.86 -19.27
CA ASP A 38 -29.43 -17.67 -20.21
C ASP A 38 -28.89 -16.22 -20.16
N GLU A 39 -29.76 -15.21 -20.07
CA GLU A 39 -29.36 -13.80 -19.94
C GLU A 39 -28.62 -13.54 -18.63
N ALA A 40 -29.17 -13.99 -17.50
CA ALA A 40 -28.61 -13.73 -16.17
C ALA A 40 -27.24 -14.40 -15.98
N PHE A 41 -27.10 -15.66 -16.39
CA PHE A 41 -25.84 -16.39 -16.22
C PHE A 41 -24.79 -16.03 -17.28
N ALA A 42 -25.19 -15.55 -18.47
CA ALA A 42 -24.24 -15.01 -19.44
C ALA A 42 -23.57 -13.72 -18.92
N SER A 43 -24.36 -12.79 -18.37
CA SER A 43 -23.83 -11.56 -17.76
C SER A 43 -22.82 -11.85 -16.63
N MET A 44 -23.14 -12.79 -15.76
CA MET A 44 -22.21 -13.24 -14.72
C MET A 44 -20.88 -13.81 -15.27
N ALA A 45 -20.93 -14.52 -16.40
CA ALA A 45 -19.74 -15.12 -16.99
C ALA A 45 -18.79 -14.08 -17.60
N GLU A 46 -19.34 -12.95 -18.06
CA GLU A 46 -18.59 -11.84 -18.66
C GLU A 46 -18.08 -10.83 -17.61
N THR A 47 -18.64 -10.84 -16.41
CA THR A 47 -18.32 -9.91 -15.32
C THR A 47 -16.87 -10.08 -14.83
N LYS A 48 -16.08 -9.01 -14.84
CA LYS A 48 -14.79 -9.00 -14.14
C LYS A 48 -15.01 -8.93 -12.65
N ARG A 49 -14.68 -10.02 -11.96
CA ARG A 49 -14.89 -10.15 -10.50
C ARG A 49 -14.09 -9.15 -9.68
N ASP A 50 -13.08 -8.54 -10.27
CA ASP A 50 -12.16 -7.63 -9.60
C ASP A 50 -12.56 -6.15 -9.76
N ASP A 51 -13.70 -5.87 -10.40
CA ASP A 51 -14.32 -4.55 -10.55
C ASP A 51 -15.66 -4.48 -9.79
N ALA A 52 -15.73 -3.69 -8.71
CA ALA A 52 -16.93 -3.60 -7.88
C ALA A 52 -18.15 -3.03 -8.62
N TYR A 53 -17.95 -2.20 -9.66
CA TYR A 53 -19.02 -1.63 -10.45
C TYR A 53 -19.62 -2.69 -11.39
N GLU A 54 -18.79 -3.45 -12.09
CA GLU A 54 -19.25 -4.57 -12.95
C GLU A 54 -19.99 -5.62 -12.10
N VAL A 55 -19.42 -6.02 -10.96
CA VAL A 55 -20.06 -6.99 -10.03
C VAL A 55 -21.38 -6.47 -9.47
N SER A 56 -21.47 -5.18 -9.11
CA SER A 56 -22.73 -4.58 -8.64
C SER A 56 -23.81 -4.54 -9.72
N THR A 57 -23.41 -4.40 -10.99
CA THR A 57 -24.34 -4.41 -12.14
C THR A 57 -24.88 -5.82 -12.35
N ALA A 58 -24.01 -6.83 -12.37
CA ALA A 58 -24.41 -8.23 -12.47
C ALA A 58 -25.34 -8.66 -11.33
N LEU A 59 -25.10 -8.17 -10.11
CA LEU A 59 -25.99 -8.42 -8.97
C LEU A 59 -27.40 -7.82 -9.17
N ALA A 60 -27.49 -6.63 -9.76
CA ALA A 60 -28.78 -6.01 -10.05
C ALA A 60 -29.56 -6.81 -11.11
N GLU A 61 -28.87 -7.30 -12.13
CA GLU A 61 -29.47 -8.13 -13.19
C GLU A 61 -29.95 -9.50 -12.66
N LEU A 62 -29.21 -10.12 -11.75
CA LEU A 62 -29.65 -11.36 -11.09
C LEU A 62 -30.91 -11.17 -10.25
N ARG A 63 -31.01 -10.04 -9.55
CA ARG A 63 -32.20 -9.71 -8.75
C ARG A 63 -33.41 -9.47 -9.65
N ASP A 64 -33.24 -8.75 -10.76
CA ASP A 64 -34.30 -8.56 -11.77
C ASP A 64 -34.75 -9.91 -12.37
N ALA A 65 -33.80 -10.76 -12.75
CA ALA A 65 -34.07 -12.11 -13.24
C ALA A 65 -34.86 -12.95 -12.23
N ARG A 66 -34.49 -12.86 -10.94
CA ARG A 66 -35.15 -13.57 -9.84
C ARG A 66 -36.59 -13.09 -9.66
N ASP A 67 -36.81 -11.77 -9.68
CA ASP A 67 -38.14 -11.20 -9.53
C ASP A 67 -39.04 -11.55 -10.72
N ARG A 68 -38.52 -11.51 -11.97
CA ARG A 68 -39.22 -12.00 -13.17
C ARG A 68 -39.61 -13.47 -13.07
N ALA A 69 -38.71 -14.33 -12.57
CA ALA A 69 -39.01 -15.76 -12.36
C ALA A 69 -40.13 -15.96 -11.31
N GLY A 70 -40.12 -15.16 -10.24
CA GLY A 70 -41.17 -15.16 -9.22
C GLY A 70 -42.53 -14.70 -9.75
N GLU A 71 -42.56 -13.66 -10.57
CA GLU A 71 -43.78 -13.22 -11.26
C GLU A 71 -44.37 -14.36 -12.12
N ILE A 72 -43.53 -15.04 -12.91
CA ILE A 72 -43.95 -16.21 -13.70
C ILE A 72 -44.50 -17.31 -12.78
N ALA A 73 -43.83 -17.60 -11.66
CA ALA A 73 -44.26 -18.62 -10.70
C ALA A 73 -45.68 -18.36 -10.15
N THR A 74 -46.04 -17.09 -9.90
CA THR A 74 -47.39 -16.74 -9.43
C THR A 74 -48.49 -16.93 -10.47
N SER A 75 -48.13 -16.92 -11.76
CA SER A 75 -49.07 -17.03 -12.89
C SER A 75 -49.30 -18.47 -13.37
N LEU A 76 -48.42 -19.41 -12.97
CA LEU A 76 -48.43 -20.80 -13.42
C LEU A 76 -49.29 -21.72 -12.54
N THR A 77 -49.90 -22.72 -13.18
CA THR A 77 -50.60 -23.80 -12.46
C THR A 77 -49.63 -24.77 -11.78
N ASP A 78 -48.46 -24.99 -12.39
CA ASP A 78 -47.34 -25.73 -11.79
C ASP A 78 -46.14 -24.77 -11.66
N PRO A 79 -45.86 -24.24 -10.46
CA PRO A 79 -44.79 -23.28 -10.24
C PRO A 79 -43.41 -23.94 -10.07
N ALA A 80 -43.30 -25.27 -10.08
CA ALA A 80 -42.05 -25.96 -9.74
C ALA A 80 -40.85 -25.55 -10.62
N PRO A 81 -40.96 -25.41 -11.95
CA PRO A 81 -39.83 -24.98 -12.78
C PRO A 81 -39.37 -23.55 -12.47
N ALA A 82 -40.32 -22.63 -12.25
CA ALA A 82 -40.02 -21.25 -11.91
C ALA A 82 -39.33 -21.15 -10.54
N ARG A 83 -39.84 -21.87 -9.52
CA ARG A 83 -39.21 -21.93 -8.19
C ARG A 83 -37.83 -22.56 -8.20
N ALA A 84 -37.59 -23.54 -9.05
CA ALA A 84 -36.26 -24.12 -9.22
C ALA A 84 -35.27 -23.11 -9.82
N LEU A 85 -35.73 -22.25 -10.75
CA LEU A 85 -34.92 -21.14 -11.25
C LEU A 85 -34.69 -20.08 -10.17
N GLU A 86 -35.73 -19.65 -9.45
CA GLU A 86 -35.61 -18.71 -8.32
C GLU A 86 -34.54 -19.17 -7.32
N HIS A 87 -34.58 -20.45 -6.92
CA HIS A 87 -33.61 -20.99 -5.97
C HIS A 87 -32.16 -20.91 -6.47
N ARG A 88 -31.92 -21.26 -7.74
CA ARG A 88 -30.57 -21.14 -8.35
C ARG A 88 -30.12 -19.69 -8.46
N LEU A 89 -31.05 -18.78 -8.77
CA LEU A 89 -30.76 -17.34 -8.81
C LEU A 89 -30.47 -16.80 -7.40
N ASP A 90 -31.20 -17.22 -6.36
CA ASP A 90 -30.92 -16.85 -4.97
C ASP A 90 -29.52 -17.32 -4.53
N GLU A 91 -29.13 -18.55 -4.88
CA GLU A 91 -27.76 -19.07 -4.62
C GLU A 91 -26.69 -18.25 -5.36
N ALA A 92 -26.95 -17.89 -6.63
CA ALA A 92 -26.05 -17.05 -7.41
C ALA A 92 -25.95 -15.63 -6.84
N ILE A 93 -27.07 -15.03 -6.41
CA ILE A 93 -27.13 -13.73 -5.74
C ILE A 93 -26.23 -13.74 -4.49
N VAL A 94 -26.38 -14.74 -3.62
CA VAL A 94 -25.55 -14.86 -2.40
C VAL A 94 -24.06 -14.98 -2.75
N ALA A 95 -23.71 -15.74 -3.79
CA ALA A 95 -22.33 -15.87 -4.24
C ALA A 95 -21.76 -14.54 -4.77
N VAL A 96 -22.52 -13.81 -5.59
CA VAL A 96 -22.11 -12.52 -6.16
C VAL A 96 -22.06 -11.42 -5.08
N GLU A 97 -22.97 -11.42 -4.11
CA GLU A 97 -22.92 -10.51 -2.96
C GLU A 97 -21.63 -10.69 -2.16
N ARG A 98 -21.21 -11.95 -1.96
CA ARG A 98 -19.94 -12.26 -1.30
C ARG A 98 -18.74 -11.79 -2.11
N ASP A 99 -18.74 -12.03 -3.42
CA ASP A 99 -17.67 -11.55 -4.31
C ASP A 99 -17.59 -10.00 -4.29
N LEU A 100 -18.74 -9.31 -4.32
CA LEU A 100 -18.81 -7.85 -4.22
C LEU A 100 -18.26 -7.32 -2.89
N GLU A 101 -18.59 -7.97 -1.78
CA GLU A 101 -18.05 -7.61 -0.46
C GLU A 101 -16.52 -7.78 -0.43
N GLN A 102 -16.01 -8.89 -0.96
CA GLN A 102 -14.56 -9.13 -1.04
C GLN A 102 -13.85 -8.10 -1.91
N THR A 103 -14.42 -7.72 -3.06
CA THR A 103 -13.85 -6.70 -3.94
C THR A 103 -13.84 -5.32 -3.28
N ARG A 104 -14.92 -4.93 -2.58
CA ARG A 104 -14.94 -3.68 -1.80
C ARG A 104 -13.91 -3.66 -0.68
N LEU A 105 -13.68 -4.79 -0.01
CA LEU A 105 -12.64 -4.90 1.01
C LEU A 105 -11.24 -4.79 0.42
N ARG A 106 -11.01 -5.36 -0.77
CA ARG A 106 -9.76 -5.18 -1.54
C ARG A 106 -9.56 -3.71 -1.90
N GLU A 107 -10.56 -3.05 -2.47
CA GLU A 107 -10.49 -1.61 -2.81
C GLU A 107 -10.16 -0.77 -1.57
N ARG A 108 -10.81 -1.06 -0.44
CA ARG A 108 -10.49 -0.40 0.84
C ARG A 108 -9.03 -0.58 1.27
N LEU A 109 -8.45 -1.77 1.08
CA LEU A 109 -7.02 -1.99 1.37
C LEU A 109 -6.11 -1.16 0.45
N LEU A 110 -6.47 -1.04 -0.85
CA LEU A 110 -5.75 -0.21 -1.80
C LEU A 110 -5.87 1.28 -1.45
N ASP A 111 -7.05 1.73 -1.04
CA ASP A 111 -7.29 3.10 -0.59
C ASP A 111 -6.53 3.45 0.68
N LEU A 112 -6.37 2.50 1.60
CA LEU A 112 -5.54 2.67 2.80
C LEU A 112 -4.06 2.77 2.44
N ALA A 113 -3.58 1.93 1.51
CA ALA A 113 -2.21 2.05 1.00
C ALA A 113 -1.97 3.39 0.29
N ASN A 114 -2.94 3.88 -0.48
CA ASN A 114 -2.88 5.20 -1.11
C ASN A 114 -2.99 6.34 -0.08
N SER A 115 -3.75 6.16 1.01
CA SER A 115 -3.87 7.14 2.08
C SER A 115 -2.53 7.44 2.73
N TYR A 116 -1.61 6.48 2.81
CA TYR A 116 -0.24 6.74 3.27
C TYR A 116 0.54 7.70 2.35
N ARG A 117 0.32 7.63 1.03
CA ARG A 117 0.90 8.61 0.09
C ARG A 117 0.37 10.02 0.36
N ILE A 118 -0.90 10.13 0.71
CA ILE A 118 -1.60 11.41 0.93
C ILE A 118 -1.30 11.99 2.31
N LYS A 119 -1.26 11.17 3.35
CA LYS A 119 -1.33 11.60 4.76
C LYS A 119 -0.05 11.30 5.57
N GLY A 120 0.91 10.58 5.00
CA GLY A 120 2.02 10.00 5.77
C GLY A 120 1.52 8.94 6.76
N ALA A 121 2.30 8.61 7.80
CA ALA A 121 1.88 7.69 8.85
C ALA A 121 0.90 8.37 9.85
N TRP A 122 -0.20 7.71 10.22
CA TRP A 122 -1.21 8.27 11.13
C TRP A 122 -1.53 7.36 12.33
N PRO A 123 -2.09 7.90 13.44
CA PRO A 123 -2.19 7.14 14.69
C PRO A 123 -3.01 5.84 14.62
N SER A 124 -4.09 5.81 13.83
CA SER A 124 -5.00 4.66 13.68
C SER A 124 -4.71 3.78 12.47
N GLU A 125 -3.60 4.02 11.75
CA GLU A 125 -3.26 3.30 10.51
C GLU A 125 -3.26 1.77 10.68
N ALA A 126 -2.65 1.26 11.76
CA ALA A 126 -2.57 -0.16 12.02
C ALA A 126 -3.96 -0.79 12.28
N ASP A 127 -4.79 -0.15 13.10
CA ASP A 127 -6.17 -0.61 13.34
C ASP A 127 -7.03 -0.58 12.07
N GLU A 128 -6.89 0.48 11.26
CA GLU A 128 -7.62 0.64 10.00
C GLU A 128 -7.21 -0.39 8.94
N LEU A 129 -5.95 -0.85 8.94
CA LEU A 129 -5.47 -1.94 8.08
C LEU A 129 -5.88 -3.32 8.61
N ALA A 130 -5.81 -3.52 9.93
CA ALA A 130 -6.16 -4.80 10.55
C ALA A 130 -7.65 -5.14 10.39
N PHE A 131 -8.54 -4.13 10.43
CA PHE A 131 -9.98 -4.33 10.30
C PHE A 131 -10.42 -5.03 8.99
N PRO A 132 -10.14 -4.50 7.78
CA PRO A 132 -10.47 -5.17 6.53
C PRO A 132 -9.73 -6.50 6.34
N LEU A 133 -8.50 -6.64 6.84
CA LEU A 133 -7.79 -7.93 6.83
C LEU A 133 -8.56 -9.01 7.62
N ARG A 134 -9.20 -8.63 8.74
CA ARG A 134 -10.07 -9.54 9.50
C ARG A 134 -11.34 -9.90 8.75
N LEU A 135 -11.96 -8.92 8.09
CA LEU A 135 -13.15 -9.18 7.27
C LEU A 135 -12.87 -10.07 6.05
N LEU A 136 -11.64 -10.02 5.53
CA LEU A 136 -11.16 -10.95 4.49
C LEU A 136 -10.80 -12.35 5.04
N GLY A 137 -11.05 -12.61 6.33
CA GLY A 137 -10.96 -13.93 6.95
C GLY A 137 -9.70 -14.22 7.73
N LEU A 138 -8.79 -13.25 7.90
CA LEU A 138 -7.65 -13.41 8.82
C LEU A 138 -8.12 -13.26 10.26
N ARG A 139 -7.67 -14.13 11.16
CA ARG A 139 -7.97 -13.99 12.58
C ARG A 139 -7.12 -12.88 13.22
N LEU A 140 -5.89 -12.74 12.78
CA LEU A 140 -4.88 -11.87 13.39
C LEU A 140 -4.74 -12.12 14.90
N GLU A 141 -4.69 -13.41 15.26
CA GLU A 141 -4.53 -13.88 16.64
C GLU A 141 -3.06 -14.27 16.87
N PRO A 142 -2.34 -13.58 17.78
CA PRO A 142 -0.94 -13.89 18.07
C PRO A 142 -0.70 -15.38 18.40
N GLY A 143 0.38 -15.94 17.85
CA GLY A 143 0.80 -17.33 18.10
C GLY A 143 0.20 -18.39 17.17
N ARG A 144 -0.62 -18.01 16.18
CA ARG A 144 -1.18 -18.94 15.18
C ARG A 144 -1.03 -18.49 13.71
N PRO A 145 0.17 -18.09 13.25
CA PRO A 145 0.35 -17.56 11.90
C PRO A 145 0.00 -18.58 10.80
N ASP A 146 0.15 -19.88 11.05
CA ASP A 146 -0.13 -20.94 10.07
C ASP A 146 -1.60 -21.04 9.65
N ASP A 147 -2.54 -20.70 10.54
CA ASP A 147 -3.97 -20.71 10.22
C ASP A 147 -4.30 -19.62 9.19
N ASP A 148 -3.86 -18.40 9.47
CA ASP A 148 -4.05 -17.26 8.57
C ASP A 148 -3.21 -17.41 7.29
N ALA A 149 -2.03 -18.04 7.36
CA ALA A 149 -1.22 -18.32 6.17
C ALA A 149 -1.95 -19.26 5.21
N ARG A 150 -2.68 -20.26 5.71
CA ARG A 150 -3.52 -21.15 4.89
C ARG A 150 -4.70 -20.42 4.25
N VAL A 151 -5.28 -19.44 4.95
CA VAL A 151 -6.32 -18.57 4.38
C VAL A 151 -5.71 -17.72 3.26
N LEU A 152 -4.61 -17.01 3.53
CA LEU A 152 -3.90 -16.19 2.56
C LEU A 152 -3.52 -16.96 1.30
N ALA A 153 -2.92 -18.15 1.44
CA ALA A 153 -2.45 -18.98 0.33
C ALA A 153 -3.54 -19.30 -0.70
N LYS A 154 -4.81 -19.38 -0.26
CA LYS A 154 -5.97 -19.69 -1.10
C LYS A 154 -6.80 -18.46 -1.47
N HIS A 155 -6.47 -17.28 -0.93
CA HIS A 155 -7.29 -16.10 -1.10
C HIS A 155 -7.08 -15.46 -2.49
N PRO A 156 -8.14 -15.11 -3.24
CA PRO A 156 -8.00 -14.49 -4.57
C PRO A 156 -7.25 -13.15 -4.53
N HIS A 157 -7.29 -12.45 -3.40
CA HIS A 157 -6.61 -11.16 -3.19
C HIS A 157 -5.31 -11.27 -2.37
N ARG A 158 -4.67 -12.45 -2.33
CA ARG A 158 -3.45 -12.72 -1.54
C ARG A 158 -2.40 -11.62 -1.63
N LYS A 159 -2.06 -11.15 -2.84
CA LYS A 159 -1.04 -10.10 -3.05
C LYS A 159 -1.40 -8.80 -2.33
N VAL A 160 -2.64 -8.31 -2.50
CA VAL A 160 -3.11 -7.07 -1.84
C VAL A 160 -3.08 -7.23 -0.32
N MET A 161 -3.46 -8.40 0.19
CA MET A 161 -3.41 -8.69 1.63
C MET A 161 -1.97 -8.74 2.16
N LEU A 162 -1.02 -9.34 1.42
CA LEU A 162 0.41 -9.33 1.79
C LEU A 162 0.98 -7.89 1.80
N HIS A 163 0.63 -7.07 0.81
CA HIS A 163 1.01 -5.65 0.80
C HIS A 163 0.45 -4.94 2.04
N ALA A 164 -0.82 -5.14 2.36
CA ALA A 164 -1.45 -4.56 3.54
C ALA A 164 -0.81 -5.03 4.85
N LEU A 165 -0.36 -6.29 4.94
CA LEU A 165 0.38 -6.80 6.10
C LEU A 165 1.75 -6.12 6.26
N VAL A 166 2.47 -5.84 5.16
CA VAL A 166 3.71 -5.05 5.21
C VAL A 166 3.44 -3.65 5.74
N GLN A 167 2.39 -2.98 5.24
CA GLN A 167 2.00 -1.65 5.69
C GLN A 167 1.55 -1.65 7.15
N LEU A 168 0.81 -2.67 7.58
CA LEU A 168 0.37 -2.88 8.97
C LEU A 168 1.58 -3.00 9.90
N GLN A 169 2.57 -3.81 9.53
CA GLN A 169 3.79 -3.95 10.32
C GLN A 169 4.57 -2.63 10.38
N ARG A 170 4.72 -1.92 9.26
CA ARG A 170 5.34 -0.59 9.26
C ARG A 170 4.59 0.37 10.21
N ALA A 171 3.26 0.45 10.10
CA ALA A 171 2.45 1.33 10.92
C ALA A 171 2.65 1.05 12.42
N GLN A 172 2.66 -0.23 12.82
CA GLN A 172 2.97 -0.65 14.19
C GLN A 172 4.37 -0.24 14.64
N LEU A 173 5.39 -0.46 13.81
CA LEU A 173 6.77 -0.07 14.10
C LEU A 173 6.95 1.45 14.23
N LEU A 174 6.16 2.24 13.49
CA LEU A 174 6.08 3.70 13.60
C LEU A 174 5.15 4.17 14.74
N GLY A 175 4.59 3.23 15.51
CA GLY A 175 3.84 3.47 16.75
C GLY A 175 2.36 3.78 16.56
N SER A 176 1.76 3.35 15.45
CA SER A 176 0.30 3.17 15.37
C SER A 176 -0.07 1.89 16.14
N THR A 177 -1.07 1.98 17.01
CA THR A 177 -1.44 0.86 17.89
C THR A 177 -2.49 -0.03 17.24
N VAL A 178 -2.42 -1.33 17.51
CA VAL A 178 -3.49 -2.31 17.27
C VAL A 178 -3.65 -3.21 18.49
N THR A 179 -4.87 -3.61 18.80
CA THR A 179 -5.17 -4.51 19.93
C THR A 179 -5.75 -5.85 19.42
N PRO A 180 -5.17 -7.00 19.79
CA PRO A 180 -3.87 -7.16 20.46
C PRO A 180 -2.70 -6.70 19.57
N PRO A 181 -1.51 -6.37 20.12
CA PRO A 181 -0.33 -6.06 19.33
C PRO A 181 0.08 -7.22 18.44
N LEU A 182 0.47 -6.94 17.19
CA LEU A 182 0.77 -7.95 16.17
C LEU A 182 2.23 -7.90 15.68
N ASP A 183 3.10 -7.14 16.35
CA ASP A 183 4.44 -6.78 15.85
C ASP A 183 5.35 -8.00 15.54
N ALA A 184 5.23 -9.07 16.32
CA ALA A 184 5.94 -10.34 16.07
C ALA A 184 5.15 -11.26 15.14
N TYR A 185 3.82 -11.19 15.22
CA TYR A 185 2.89 -12.06 14.48
C TYR A 185 2.90 -11.78 12.97
N VAL A 186 2.85 -10.50 12.57
CA VAL A 186 2.70 -10.13 11.15
C VAL A 186 3.91 -10.58 10.32
N PRO A 187 5.18 -10.38 10.73
CA PRO A 187 6.31 -10.94 10.01
C PRO A 187 6.25 -12.48 9.90
N ASP A 188 5.87 -13.18 10.96
CA ASP A 188 5.73 -14.65 10.93
C ASP A 188 4.65 -15.10 9.93
N LEU A 189 3.52 -14.39 9.89
CA LEU A 189 2.45 -14.62 8.94
C LEU A 189 2.91 -14.38 7.49
N ILE A 190 3.59 -13.27 7.21
CA ILE A 190 4.12 -12.98 5.86
C ILE A 190 5.09 -14.09 5.42
N ALA A 191 6.01 -14.49 6.31
CA ALA A 191 6.97 -15.55 6.02
C ALA A 191 6.28 -16.91 5.75
N ALA A 192 5.29 -17.27 6.56
CA ALA A 192 4.53 -18.51 6.40
C ALA A 192 3.66 -18.52 5.14
N ALA A 193 3.16 -17.35 4.72
CA ALA A 193 2.33 -17.19 3.54
C ALA A 193 3.13 -16.93 2.24
N ALA A 194 4.46 -16.86 2.31
CA ALA A 194 5.34 -16.49 1.19
C ALA A 194 5.41 -17.57 0.09
N ASP A 195 5.27 -17.14 -1.17
CA ASP A 195 5.42 -17.97 -2.38
C ASP A 195 6.81 -17.89 -3.00
N ASP A 196 7.59 -16.88 -2.63
CA ASP A 196 8.96 -16.69 -3.09
C ASP A 196 9.88 -16.26 -1.94
N ASP A 197 11.20 -16.27 -2.21
CA ASP A 197 12.21 -15.87 -1.22
C ASP A 197 12.19 -14.36 -0.92
N GLY A 198 11.67 -13.53 -1.83
CA GLY A 198 11.53 -12.09 -1.63
C GLY A 198 10.58 -11.77 -0.48
N TRP A 199 9.42 -12.42 -0.42
CA TRP A 199 8.46 -12.26 0.68
C TRP A 199 9.01 -12.73 2.02
N ARG A 200 9.75 -13.85 2.04
CA ARG A 200 10.40 -14.35 3.27
C ARG A 200 11.48 -13.39 3.77
N ALA A 201 12.30 -12.88 2.85
CA ALA A 201 13.33 -11.92 3.16
C ALA A 201 12.74 -10.59 3.66
N LEU A 202 11.68 -10.08 3.04
CA LEU A 202 10.98 -8.89 3.52
C LEU A 202 10.40 -9.09 4.93
N ALA A 203 9.82 -10.24 5.23
CA ALA A 203 9.36 -10.56 6.57
C ALA A 203 10.50 -10.53 7.60
N GLU A 204 11.67 -11.08 7.27
CA GLU A 204 12.86 -11.02 8.12
C GLU A 204 13.30 -9.58 8.40
N LEU A 205 13.36 -8.74 7.35
CA LEU A 205 13.74 -7.32 7.48
C LEU A 205 12.78 -6.56 8.40
N LEU A 206 11.47 -6.83 8.29
CA LEU A 206 10.46 -6.22 9.14
C LEU A 206 10.52 -6.70 10.58
N ARG A 207 10.86 -7.98 10.82
CA ARG A 207 11.06 -8.56 12.16
C ARG A 207 12.25 -7.93 12.87
N ALA A 208 13.31 -7.62 12.12
CA ALA A 208 14.55 -7.06 12.66
C ALA A 208 14.46 -5.57 13.03
N GLN A 209 13.37 -4.87 12.67
CA GLN A 209 13.24 -3.45 12.96
C GLN A 209 13.02 -3.18 14.45
N PRO A 210 13.65 -2.14 15.02
CA PRO A 210 13.31 -1.66 16.35
C PRO A 210 11.90 -1.04 16.35
N ARG A 211 11.24 -1.10 17.50
CA ARG A 211 9.93 -0.44 17.71
C ARG A 211 10.10 1.06 17.90
N ASP A 212 9.01 1.79 17.70
CA ASP A 212 8.89 3.23 17.96
C ASP A 212 9.83 4.10 17.14
N LEU A 213 10.03 3.74 15.88
CA LEU A 213 10.79 4.53 14.93
C LEU A 213 10.10 5.87 14.64
N ASP A 214 10.90 6.89 14.33
CA ASP A 214 10.42 8.28 14.24
C ASP A 214 9.55 8.55 13.02
N HIS A 215 9.96 8.07 11.83
CA HIS A 215 9.29 8.39 10.56
C HIS A 215 9.53 7.36 9.45
N ASP A 216 10.66 6.65 9.41
CA ASP A 216 10.94 5.56 8.46
C ASP A 216 11.55 4.32 9.11
N LEU A 217 11.44 3.19 8.40
CA LEU A 217 12.22 1.99 8.68
C LEU A 217 13.61 2.11 8.06
N ASN A 218 14.62 1.56 8.76
CA ASN A 218 15.98 1.52 8.23
C ASN A 218 16.18 0.22 7.45
N LEU A 219 16.79 0.29 6.27
CA LEU A 219 17.13 -0.90 5.52
C LEU A 219 18.48 -1.47 6.02
N PRO A 220 18.52 -2.60 6.74
CA PRO A 220 19.78 -3.15 7.23
C PRO A 220 20.68 -3.62 6.08
N ASP A 221 21.99 -3.58 6.30
CA ASP A 221 22.96 -4.22 5.40
C ASP A 221 22.96 -5.73 5.68
N SER A 222 22.24 -6.49 4.84
CA SER A 222 21.97 -7.91 5.07
C SER A 222 21.63 -8.62 3.75
N GLU A 223 21.81 -9.94 3.74
CA GLU A 223 21.41 -10.79 2.60
C GLU A 223 19.90 -10.71 2.33
N ALA A 224 19.07 -10.65 3.38
CA ALA A 224 17.63 -10.49 3.25
C ALA A 224 17.26 -9.20 2.48
N ALA A 225 17.99 -8.09 2.70
CA ALA A 225 17.77 -6.85 1.95
C ALA A 225 18.04 -7.04 0.45
N GLU A 226 19.13 -7.73 0.11
CA GLU A 226 19.50 -8.02 -1.28
C GLU A 226 18.47 -8.93 -1.98
N ILE A 227 17.97 -9.96 -1.29
CA ILE A 227 16.95 -10.87 -1.82
C ILE A 227 15.64 -10.10 -2.08
N ALA A 228 15.16 -9.34 -1.09
CA ALA A 228 13.91 -8.58 -1.21
C ALA A 228 13.98 -7.49 -2.30
N LEU A 229 15.13 -6.85 -2.51
CA LEU A 229 15.34 -5.84 -3.55
C LEU A 229 15.39 -6.40 -4.97
N ARG A 230 15.86 -7.65 -5.13
CA ARG A 230 15.93 -8.30 -6.45
C ARG A 230 14.61 -8.94 -6.86
N SER A 231 13.75 -9.25 -5.89
CA SER A 231 12.46 -9.88 -6.17
C SER A 231 11.46 -8.88 -6.78
N PRO A 232 10.89 -9.17 -7.97
CA PRO A 232 9.85 -8.33 -8.57
C PRO A 232 8.60 -8.18 -7.71
N SER A 233 8.31 -9.14 -6.82
CA SER A 233 7.11 -9.14 -5.97
C SER A 233 7.21 -8.17 -4.79
N THR A 234 8.42 -7.82 -4.36
CA THR A 234 8.65 -6.99 -3.17
C THR A 234 9.43 -5.71 -3.44
N ALA A 235 10.20 -5.63 -4.53
CA ALA A 235 11.09 -4.49 -4.80
C ALA A 235 10.40 -3.12 -4.71
N ASP A 236 9.22 -2.96 -5.30
CA ASP A 236 8.53 -1.66 -5.30
C ASP A 236 7.91 -1.33 -3.93
N LEU A 237 7.54 -2.35 -3.14
CA LEU A 237 7.13 -2.17 -1.75
C LEU A 237 8.28 -1.67 -0.87
N MET A 238 9.51 -2.12 -1.14
CA MET A 238 10.70 -1.66 -0.42
C MET A 238 10.84 -0.13 -0.49
N LEU A 239 10.58 0.46 -1.66
CA LEU A 239 10.66 1.92 -1.89
C LEU A 239 9.62 2.71 -1.07
N ALA A 240 8.50 2.08 -0.71
CA ALA A 240 7.41 2.70 0.06
C ALA A 240 7.50 2.45 1.58
N THR A 241 8.37 1.53 1.99
CA THR A 241 8.43 1.02 3.37
C THR A 241 9.67 1.50 4.11
N PHE A 242 10.80 1.63 3.42
CA PHE A 242 12.07 1.99 4.02
C PHE A 242 12.51 3.40 3.65
N GLY A 243 13.27 4.03 4.54
CA GLY A 243 13.90 5.32 4.32
C GLY A 243 15.02 5.26 3.28
N PRO A 244 15.69 6.40 3.00
CA PRO A 244 16.69 6.49 1.95
C PRO A 244 17.90 5.58 2.22
N ASP A 245 18.21 4.72 1.25
CA ASP A 245 19.38 3.82 1.25
C ASP A 245 19.99 3.80 -0.17
N PRO A 246 21.31 3.72 -0.34
CA PRO A 246 21.96 3.69 -1.66
C PRO A 246 21.44 2.57 -2.59
N ARG A 247 21.06 1.41 -2.04
CA ARG A 247 20.51 0.28 -2.80
C ARG A 247 19.09 0.56 -3.26
N LEU A 248 18.27 1.21 -2.43
CA LEU A 248 16.93 1.70 -2.82
C LEU A 248 17.03 2.79 -3.88
N LEU A 249 18.01 3.68 -3.78
CA LEU A 249 18.28 4.68 -4.83
C LEU A 249 18.66 4.02 -6.16
N ALA A 250 19.51 2.99 -6.13
CA ALA A 250 19.87 2.24 -7.33
C ALA A 250 18.65 1.54 -7.95
N LEU A 251 17.76 0.97 -7.14
CA LEU A 251 16.48 0.42 -7.60
C LEU A 251 15.58 1.52 -8.20
N ALA A 252 15.44 2.66 -7.51
CA ALA A 252 14.65 3.79 -7.99
C ALA A 252 15.16 4.31 -9.34
N HIS A 253 16.47 4.47 -9.52
CA HIS A 253 17.06 4.88 -10.80
C HIS A 253 16.82 3.87 -11.91
N ARG A 254 16.88 2.56 -11.61
CA ARG A 254 16.55 1.52 -12.58
C ARG A 254 15.10 1.62 -13.05
N ARG A 255 14.15 1.73 -12.11
CA ARG A 255 12.73 1.92 -12.40
C ARG A 255 12.46 3.18 -13.22
N LEU A 256 13.12 4.27 -12.87
CA LEU A 256 13.02 5.50 -13.64
C LEU A 256 13.58 5.33 -15.06
N GLY A 257 14.70 4.63 -15.23
CA GLY A 257 15.33 4.37 -16.52
C GLY A 257 14.57 3.40 -17.44
N GLU A 258 13.69 2.57 -16.88
CA GLU A 258 12.88 1.59 -17.63
C GLU A 258 11.81 2.22 -18.54
N HIS A 259 11.58 3.56 -18.45
CA HIS A 259 10.99 4.56 -19.37
C HIS A 259 9.97 4.23 -20.50
N LEU A 260 9.58 2.99 -20.75
CA LEU A 260 8.81 2.59 -21.94
C LEU A 260 7.35 2.22 -21.64
N ASP A 261 6.99 2.03 -20.36
CA ASP A 261 5.61 1.75 -19.98
C ASP A 261 4.96 2.99 -19.34
N ILE A 262 3.94 3.52 -20.03
CA ILE A 262 3.10 4.65 -19.60
C ILE A 262 2.30 4.30 -18.33
N GLU A 263 2.13 3.00 -18.03
CA GLU A 263 1.35 2.51 -16.89
C GLU A 263 2.15 2.35 -15.59
N ALA A 264 3.49 2.49 -15.61
CA ALA A 264 4.29 2.29 -14.41
C ALA A 264 4.16 3.46 -13.41
N ASP A 265 3.87 3.13 -12.15
CA ASP A 265 3.78 4.11 -11.07
C ASP A 265 5.18 4.57 -10.62
N TYR A 266 5.60 5.74 -11.10
CA TYR A 266 6.90 6.32 -10.78
C TYR A 266 6.92 7.14 -9.48
N PHE A 267 5.83 7.16 -8.71
CA PHE A 267 5.73 7.99 -7.51
C PHE A 267 6.84 7.69 -6.49
N TRP A 268 6.93 6.44 -6.01
CA TRP A 268 7.91 6.06 -4.99
C TRP A 268 9.36 6.16 -5.47
N PRO A 269 9.74 5.72 -6.69
CA PRO A 269 11.07 5.98 -7.24
C PRO A 269 11.46 7.47 -7.23
N ARG A 270 10.53 8.38 -7.57
CA ARG A 270 10.79 9.83 -7.51
C ARG A 270 10.95 10.32 -6.09
N VAL A 271 10.12 9.87 -5.15
CA VAL A 271 10.23 10.22 -3.72
C VAL A 271 11.58 9.77 -3.17
N VAL A 272 11.99 8.51 -3.39
CA VAL A 272 13.28 7.99 -2.92
C VAL A 272 14.46 8.77 -3.50
N ALA A 273 14.45 9.04 -4.82
CA ALA A 273 15.49 9.84 -5.46
C ALA A 273 15.56 11.27 -4.90
N ALA A 274 14.40 11.90 -4.65
CA ALA A 274 14.34 13.23 -4.09
C ALA A 274 14.92 13.29 -2.66
N ARG A 275 14.55 12.32 -1.81
CA ARG A 275 15.06 12.21 -0.43
C ARG A 275 16.57 11.92 -0.40
N ALA A 276 17.05 11.03 -1.26
CA ALA A 276 18.47 10.73 -1.36
C ALA A 276 19.28 11.96 -1.80
N ALA A 277 18.82 12.67 -2.84
CA ALA A 277 19.43 13.92 -3.30
C ALA A 277 19.45 14.98 -2.18
N PHE A 278 18.37 15.11 -1.41
CA PHE A 278 18.32 16.02 -0.26
C PHE A 278 19.40 15.68 0.78
N ASN A 279 19.56 14.40 1.11
CA ASN A 279 20.52 13.93 2.11
C ASN A 279 21.98 14.17 1.71
N VAL A 280 22.29 14.22 0.41
CA VAL A 280 23.63 14.57 -0.11
C VAL A 280 23.77 16.04 -0.52
N PHE A 281 22.83 16.89 -0.09
CA PHE A 281 22.82 18.35 -0.32
C PHE A 281 22.64 18.78 -1.79
N GLU A 282 22.14 17.90 -2.65
CA GLU A 282 21.77 18.21 -4.04
C GLU A 282 20.34 18.77 -4.11
N TYR A 283 20.11 19.93 -3.51
CA TYR A 283 18.77 20.48 -3.32
C TYR A 283 17.99 20.74 -4.61
N ALA A 284 18.68 21.14 -5.69
CA ALA A 284 18.04 21.33 -6.99
C ALA A 284 17.57 20.00 -7.61
N THR A 285 18.33 18.92 -7.42
CA THR A 285 17.93 17.57 -7.83
C THR A 285 16.75 17.10 -6.99
N ALA A 286 16.81 17.28 -5.67
CA ALA A 286 15.73 16.93 -4.76
C ALA A 286 14.40 17.61 -5.14
N GLU A 287 14.44 18.93 -5.36
CA GLU A 287 13.29 19.73 -5.80
C GLU A 287 12.71 19.23 -7.12
N ARG A 288 13.57 18.96 -8.13
CA ARG A 288 13.11 18.46 -9.43
C ARG A 288 12.34 17.15 -9.29
N HIS A 289 12.89 16.17 -8.57
CA HIS A 289 12.23 14.88 -8.38
C HIS A 289 10.93 15.03 -7.57
N ALA A 290 10.92 15.87 -6.54
CA ALA A 290 9.73 16.12 -5.74
C ALA A 290 8.61 16.82 -6.53
N LEU A 291 8.94 17.79 -7.39
CA LEU A 291 7.95 18.44 -8.29
C LEU A 291 7.34 17.45 -9.28
N VAL A 292 8.13 16.54 -9.84
CA VAL A 292 7.60 15.48 -10.73
C VAL A 292 6.68 14.54 -9.95
N ALA A 293 7.08 14.09 -8.74
CA ALA A 293 6.24 13.28 -7.88
C ALA A 293 4.94 14.01 -7.48
N LEU A 294 5.01 15.31 -7.23
CA LEU A 294 3.83 16.15 -6.96
C LEU A 294 2.90 16.24 -8.17
N GLY A 295 3.45 16.33 -9.39
CA GLY A 295 2.66 16.29 -10.63
C GLY A 295 1.91 14.96 -10.82
N ILE A 296 2.52 13.84 -10.38
CA ILE A 296 1.89 12.50 -10.41
C ILE A 296 0.79 12.39 -9.34
N ALA A 297 1.05 12.87 -8.12
CA ALA A 297 0.14 12.80 -6.99
C ALA A 297 0.01 14.17 -6.27
N PRO A 298 -0.84 15.09 -6.76
CA PRO A 298 -0.91 16.48 -6.26
C PRO A 298 -1.34 16.64 -4.79
N SER A 299 -2.10 15.67 -4.28
CA SER A 299 -2.54 15.61 -2.87
C SER A 299 -1.51 14.92 -1.96
N SER A 300 -0.40 14.42 -2.50
CA SER A 300 0.56 13.66 -1.72
C SER A 300 1.36 14.54 -0.75
N LEU A 301 1.48 14.06 0.49
CA LEU A 301 2.29 14.69 1.53
C LEU A 301 3.79 14.63 1.23
N TRP A 302 4.29 13.47 0.78
CA TRP A 302 5.73 13.22 0.65
C TRP A 302 6.49 14.22 -0.22
N PRO A 303 6.08 14.51 -1.47
CA PRO A 303 6.76 15.52 -2.27
C PRO A 303 6.64 16.92 -1.65
N ARG A 304 5.52 17.23 -0.99
CA ARG A 304 5.33 18.51 -0.31
C ARG A 304 6.29 18.68 0.86
N LEU A 305 6.47 17.65 1.69
CA LEU A 305 7.46 17.66 2.77
C LEU A 305 8.87 17.90 2.24
N ILE A 306 9.26 17.21 1.16
CA ILE A 306 10.59 17.38 0.56
C ILE A 306 10.78 18.80 0.03
N LEU A 307 9.78 19.36 -0.65
CA LEU A 307 9.81 20.74 -1.14
C LEU A 307 9.86 21.76 0.00
N SER A 308 9.10 21.54 1.08
CA SER A 308 9.19 22.35 2.30
C SER A 308 10.56 22.27 2.95
N TYR A 309 11.23 21.11 2.91
CA TYR A 309 12.61 21.00 3.37
C TYR A 309 13.59 21.75 2.48
N VAL A 310 13.42 21.72 1.16
CA VAL A 310 14.22 22.55 0.24
C VAL A 310 14.00 24.04 0.52
N ALA A 311 12.75 24.47 0.72
CA ALA A 311 12.40 25.84 1.08
C ALA A 311 13.02 26.25 2.42
N LEU A 312 12.99 25.37 3.43
CA LEU A 312 13.65 25.57 4.73
C LEU A 312 15.15 25.83 4.57
N VAL A 313 15.85 25.08 3.71
CA VAL A 313 17.28 25.30 3.46
C VAL A 313 17.55 26.66 2.81
N ARG A 314 16.64 27.13 1.97
CA ARG A 314 16.73 28.42 1.28
C ARG A 314 16.23 29.59 2.13
N GLU A 315 15.78 29.33 3.36
CA GLU A 315 15.08 30.28 4.22
C GLU A 315 13.85 30.91 3.53
N ASP A 316 13.23 30.16 2.60
CA ASP A 316 12.00 30.54 1.93
C ASP A 316 10.78 30.14 2.79
N TRP A 317 10.50 30.96 3.80
CA TRP A 317 9.42 30.72 4.74
C TRP A 317 8.03 30.78 4.10
N GLN A 318 7.88 31.53 2.99
CA GLN A 318 6.63 31.59 2.24
C GLN A 318 6.43 30.32 1.40
N GLY A 319 7.50 29.78 0.80
CA GLY A 319 7.47 28.51 0.09
C GLY A 319 7.06 27.34 0.99
N ILE A 320 7.49 27.33 2.27
CA ILE A 320 7.01 26.33 3.24
C ILE A 320 5.47 26.37 3.36
N ASP A 321 4.88 27.56 3.47
CA ASP A 321 3.44 27.74 3.57
C ASP A 321 2.74 27.28 2.28
N GLU A 322 3.26 27.64 1.10
CA GLU A 322 2.72 27.22 -0.20
C GLU A 322 2.60 25.70 -0.32
N TYR A 323 3.65 24.97 0.12
CA TYR A 323 3.66 23.52 0.00
C TYR A 323 2.80 22.81 1.06
N LEU A 324 2.74 23.32 2.30
CA LEU A 324 2.04 22.65 3.41
C LEU A 324 0.58 23.06 3.60
N ASP A 325 0.19 24.28 3.20
CA ASP A 325 -1.17 24.79 3.42
C ASP A 325 -2.26 23.90 2.81
N PRO A 326 -2.10 23.30 1.61
CA PRO A 326 -3.09 22.35 1.08
C PRO A 326 -3.32 21.15 2.01
N VAL A 327 -2.24 20.55 2.53
CA VAL A 327 -2.31 19.39 3.45
C VAL A 327 -3.01 19.77 4.76
N ILE A 328 -2.64 20.93 5.32
CA ILE A 328 -3.20 21.43 6.58
C ILE A 328 -4.70 21.75 6.40
N ARG A 329 -5.07 22.43 5.31
CA ARG A 329 -6.46 22.82 5.01
C ARG A 329 -7.35 21.61 4.77
N GLU A 330 -6.84 20.59 4.10
CA GLU A 330 -7.56 19.34 3.84
C GLU A 330 -7.68 18.47 5.10
N GLY A 331 -7.00 18.84 6.20
CA GLY A 331 -7.07 18.16 7.48
C GLY A 331 -6.45 16.76 7.44
N TYR A 332 -5.53 16.52 6.51
CA TYR A 332 -4.83 15.27 6.39
C TYR A 332 -3.83 15.12 7.54
N ASN A 333 -4.09 14.15 8.42
CA ASN A 333 -3.25 13.83 9.57
C ASN A 333 -2.87 15.09 10.38
N PRO A 334 -3.83 15.74 11.06
CA PRO A 334 -3.65 17.08 11.64
C PRO A 334 -2.57 17.13 12.74
N ARG A 335 -2.11 15.96 13.23
CA ARG A 335 -1.10 15.82 14.27
C ARG A 335 0.27 15.39 13.73
N HIS A 336 0.45 15.37 12.41
CA HIS A 336 1.71 14.99 11.76
C HIS A 336 2.85 15.90 12.26
N LEU A 337 3.92 15.29 12.78
CA LEU A 337 5.02 16.02 13.42
C LEU A 337 5.72 16.97 12.43
N GLU A 338 6.20 16.44 11.31
CA GLU A 338 7.00 17.24 10.35
C GLU A 338 6.23 18.42 9.78
N VAL A 339 4.97 18.21 9.35
CA VAL A 339 4.09 19.27 8.83
C VAL A 339 3.93 20.40 9.84
N ASN A 340 3.51 20.07 11.06
CA ASN A 340 3.25 21.09 12.08
C ASN A 340 4.55 21.76 12.57
N ALA A 341 5.67 21.01 12.65
CA ALA A 341 6.96 21.57 13.04
C ALA A 341 7.54 22.53 11.99
N LEU A 342 7.44 22.18 10.70
CA LEU A 342 7.81 23.06 9.58
C LEU A 342 6.94 24.32 9.55
N LYS A 343 5.61 24.15 9.69
CA LYS A 343 4.68 25.29 9.76
C LYS A 343 4.99 26.20 10.95
N ALA A 344 5.29 25.61 12.11
CA ALA A 344 5.70 26.38 13.28
C ALA A 344 7.00 27.16 13.04
N ALA A 345 8.00 26.55 12.41
CA ALA A 345 9.26 27.23 12.08
C ALA A 345 9.03 28.42 11.12
N ALA A 346 8.22 28.22 10.07
CA ALA A 346 7.84 29.29 9.15
C ALA A 346 7.11 30.44 9.87
N LEU A 347 6.09 30.13 10.66
CA LEU A 347 5.34 31.12 11.44
C LEU A 347 6.25 31.91 12.40
N ALA A 348 7.16 31.23 13.09
CA ALA A 348 8.09 31.87 14.02
C ALA A 348 9.03 32.85 13.30
N LYS A 349 9.63 32.42 12.17
CA LYS A 349 10.53 33.25 11.36
C LYS A 349 9.81 34.40 10.65
N GLN A 350 8.50 34.29 10.44
CA GLN A 350 7.63 35.39 9.99
C GLN A 350 7.17 36.32 11.14
N GLY A 351 7.66 36.16 12.37
CA GLY A 351 7.30 37.01 13.50
C GLY A 351 5.95 36.68 14.15
N LYS A 352 5.45 35.44 14.01
CA LYS A 352 4.18 34.95 14.59
C LYS A 352 4.42 33.86 15.64
N PRO A 353 5.08 34.15 16.78
CA PRO A 353 5.49 33.15 17.76
C PRO A 353 4.32 32.44 18.45
N GLU A 354 3.19 33.13 18.68
CA GLU A 354 2.00 32.51 19.30
C GLU A 354 1.38 31.44 18.38
N ALA A 355 1.23 31.75 17.09
CA ALA A 355 0.74 30.80 16.09
C ALA A 355 1.71 29.63 15.89
N ALA A 356 3.02 29.87 16.01
CA ALA A 356 4.03 28.81 15.99
C ALA A 356 3.89 27.87 17.20
N ALA A 357 3.66 28.41 18.39
CA ALA A 357 3.41 27.60 19.59
C ALA A 357 2.12 26.76 19.47
N GLU A 358 1.05 27.33 18.91
CA GLU A 358 -0.19 26.60 18.64
C GLU A 358 0.03 25.45 17.65
N ALA A 359 0.78 25.69 16.57
CA ALA A 359 1.13 24.64 15.61
C ALA A 359 1.94 23.50 16.27
N LEU A 360 2.92 23.82 17.13
CA LEU A 360 3.67 22.80 17.88
C LEU A 360 2.78 22.01 18.86
N ALA A 361 1.81 22.66 19.49
CA ALA A 361 0.90 21.99 20.44
C ALA A 361 0.04 20.90 19.77
N ARG A 362 -0.15 20.94 18.45
CA ARG A 362 -0.89 19.92 17.69
C ARG A 362 -0.08 18.64 17.44
N CYS A 363 1.24 18.70 17.48
CA CYS A 363 2.13 17.56 17.19
C CYS A 363 1.94 16.40 18.17
N ALA A 364 1.73 15.17 17.67
CA ALA A 364 1.61 13.99 18.52
C ALA A 364 2.90 13.64 19.29
N ARG A 365 4.07 14.01 18.78
CA ARG A 365 5.40 13.68 19.35
C ARG A 365 6.36 14.86 19.37
N VAL A 366 5.87 16.04 19.75
CA VAL A 366 6.67 17.30 19.74
C VAL A 366 8.02 17.19 20.47
N GLY A 367 8.11 16.35 21.51
CA GLY A 367 9.35 16.09 22.24
C GLY A 367 10.49 15.51 21.37
N GLN A 368 10.19 14.84 20.25
CA GLN A 368 11.21 14.34 19.32
C GLN A 368 12.04 15.47 18.70
N LEU A 369 11.51 16.70 18.59
CA LEU A 369 12.31 17.85 18.13
C LEU A 369 13.49 18.17 19.05
N ARG A 370 13.39 17.84 20.34
CA ARG A 370 14.49 17.99 21.30
C ARG A 370 15.62 16.98 21.02
N TYR A 371 15.28 15.76 20.63
CA TYR A 371 16.27 14.76 20.19
C TYR A 371 17.07 15.26 18.97
N HIS A 372 16.37 15.81 17.97
CA HIS A 372 16.99 16.41 16.78
C HIS A 372 17.91 17.60 17.11
N LEU A 373 17.51 18.45 18.06
CA LEU A 373 18.38 19.54 18.55
C LEU A 373 19.67 19.03 19.19
N LEU A 374 19.58 17.97 19.98
CA LEU A 374 20.70 17.47 20.80
C LEU A 374 21.67 16.63 19.97
N LEU A 375 21.18 15.70 19.15
CA LEU A 375 22.03 14.71 18.50
C LEU A 375 22.47 15.07 17.08
N ARG A 376 21.80 16.02 16.40
CA ARG A 376 22.15 16.47 15.05
C ARG A 376 22.39 15.32 14.07
N THR A 377 21.40 14.44 14.00
CA THR A 377 21.35 13.22 13.17
C THR A 377 21.48 13.42 11.66
N ARG A 378 21.67 14.66 11.19
CA ARG A 378 21.60 15.11 9.78
C ARG A 378 20.20 14.94 9.17
N HIS A 379 19.20 14.71 10.01
CA HIS A 379 17.81 14.67 9.61
C HIS A 379 17.29 16.09 9.30
N PRO A 380 16.39 16.29 8.32
CA PRO A 380 15.80 17.59 8.04
C PRO A 380 15.19 18.29 9.27
N LEU A 381 14.62 17.52 10.21
CA LEU A 381 14.08 18.08 11.47
C LEU A 381 15.13 18.72 12.37
N ASP A 382 16.42 18.40 12.23
CA ASP A 382 17.49 19.08 12.97
C ASP A 382 17.48 20.58 12.63
N ARG A 383 17.27 20.93 11.35
CA ARG A 383 17.19 22.32 10.89
C ARG A 383 15.89 22.98 11.33
N VAL A 384 14.77 22.25 11.32
CA VAL A 384 13.48 22.76 11.81
C VAL A 384 13.58 23.11 13.29
N ALA A 385 14.11 22.19 14.10
CA ALA A 385 14.23 22.37 15.52
C ALA A 385 15.23 23.50 15.86
N LYS A 386 16.33 23.62 15.10
CA LYS A 386 17.25 24.76 15.19
C LYS A 386 16.56 26.09 14.85
N ALA A 387 15.78 26.14 13.77
CA ALA A 387 15.07 27.35 13.35
C ALA A 387 14.05 27.81 14.42
N LEU A 388 13.34 26.86 15.05
CA LEU A 388 12.46 27.13 16.18
C LEU A 388 13.22 27.68 17.40
N GLN A 389 14.37 27.06 17.74
CA GLN A 389 15.22 27.51 18.84
C GLN A 389 15.77 28.93 18.61
N GLU A 390 16.29 29.21 17.41
CA GLU A 390 16.79 30.54 17.04
C GLU A 390 15.69 31.61 17.05
N ALA A 391 14.45 31.23 16.75
CA ALA A 391 13.28 32.12 16.80
C ALA A 391 12.70 32.27 18.21
N GLY A 392 13.32 31.66 19.24
CA GLY A 392 12.87 31.76 20.63
C GLY A 392 11.61 30.96 20.95
N VAL A 393 11.21 30.02 20.08
CA VAL A 393 10.05 29.15 20.33
C VAL A 393 10.47 28.01 21.27
N ALA A 394 9.76 27.87 22.39
CA ALA A 394 10.02 26.83 23.36
C ALA A 394 9.62 25.45 22.79
N ILE A 395 10.59 24.54 22.67
CA ILE A 395 10.34 23.12 22.38
C ILE A 395 10.20 22.39 23.71
N PRO A 396 9.09 21.65 23.95
CA PRO A 396 8.84 20.96 25.21
C PRO A 396 10.01 20.05 25.65
N GLU A 397 10.31 20.09 26.95
CA GLU A 397 11.51 19.48 27.54
C GLU A 397 11.45 17.98 27.78
N ASN A 398 10.32 17.32 27.51
CA ASN A 398 10.20 15.88 27.63
C ASN A 398 10.52 15.25 26.27
N PRO A 399 11.81 15.00 25.93
CA PRO A 399 12.08 14.19 24.78
C PRO A 399 11.51 12.80 25.06
N VAL A 400 10.86 12.21 24.06
CA VAL A 400 10.66 10.76 24.06
C VAL A 400 12.02 10.15 23.71
N LEU A 401 13.00 10.25 24.63
CA LEU A 401 14.25 9.50 24.52
C LEU A 401 13.89 8.07 24.89
N LYS A 402 13.74 7.22 23.89
CA LYS A 402 13.83 5.78 24.11
C LYS A 402 15.28 5.38 23.85
N PRO A 403 15.82 4.44 24.63
CA PRO A 403 17.21 4.04 24.48
C PRO A 403 17.40 3.57 23.04
N ALA A 404 18.23 4.28 22.28
CA ALA A 404 18.98 3.61 21.23
C ALA A 404 19.68 2.46 21.95
N ASP A 405 19.53 1.23 21.47
CA ASP A 405 20.49 0.20 21.85
C ASP A 405 21.88 0.85 21.70
N PRO A 406 22.73 0.80 22.75
CA PRO A 406 24.04 1.38 22.63
C PRO A 406 24.65 0.80 21.37
N VAL A 407 24.95 1.66 20.41
CA VAL A 407 25.82 1.30 19.29
C VAL A 407 27.07 0.79 20.00
N VAL A 408 27.19 -0.54 20.13
CA VAL A 408 28.40 -1.15 20.61
C VAL A 408 29.42 -0.69 19.57
N PRO A 409 30.38 0.18 19.93
CA PRO A 409 31.44 0.47 19.00
C PRO A 409 32.06 -0.88 18.68
N VAL A 410 31.92 -1.33 17.44
CA VAL A 410 32.68 -2.47 16.95
C VAL A 410 34.13 -2.12 17.27
N PRO A 411 34.80 -2.86 18.16
CA PRO A 411 36.20 -2.59 18.43
C PRO A 411 36.91 -2.64 17.07
N PRO A 412 37.82 -1.72 16.76
CA PRO A 412 38.62 -1.86 15.55
C PRO A 412 39.17 -3.27 15.57
N ALA A 413 38.90 -4.03 14.50
CA ALA A 413 39.34 -5.41 14.38
C ALA A 413 40.78 -5.46 14.86
N HIS A 414 41.01 -6.17 15.97
CA HIS A 414 42.36 -6.41 16.43
C HIS A 414 43.09 -6.99 15.22
N LEU A 415 44.10 -6.27 14.75
CA LEU A 415 45.10 -6.79 13.85
C LEU A 415 45.66 -8.02 14.57
N GLU A 416 45.09 -9.18 14.27
CA GLU A 416 45.67 -10.46 14.61
C GLU A 416 47.05 -10.45 13.99
N THR A 417 48.04 -10.35 14.85
CA THR A 417 49.43 -10.52 14.50
C THR A 417 49.57 -11.98 14.08
N PRO A 418 49.91 -12.28 12.81
CA PRO A 418 50.01 -13.66 12.39
C PRO A 418 51.17 -14.34 13.12
N THR A 419 50.87 -15.45 13.77
CA THR A 419 51.85 -16.37 14.37
C THR A 419 52.63 -17.07 13.24
N PRO A 420 53.95 -17.30 13.37
CA PRO A 420 54.76 -17.82 12.28
C PRO A 420 54.80 -19.34 12.30
N GLU A 421 54.32 -19.98 11.22
CA GLU A 421 54.74 -21.29 10.68
C GLU A 421 53.67 -21.68 9.64
N THR A 422 53.94 -21.66 8.33
CA THR A 422 54.62 -22.75 7.62
C THR A 422 55.06 -22.22 6.25
N ALA A 423 56.34 -22.37 5.91
CA ALA A 423 56.90 -21.93 4.65
C ALA A 423 56.34 -22.72 3.45
N VAL A 424 55.71 -22.02 2.51
CA VAL A 424 55.41 -22.52 1.15
C VAL A 424 56.46 -21.92 0.21
N PRO A 425 57.09 -22.71 -0.68
CA PRO A 425 58.15 -22.21 -1.54
C PRO A 425 57.62 -21.23 -2.59
N VAL A 426 58.30 -20.10 -2.71
CA VAL A 426 58.07 -19.04 -3.69
C VAL A 426 58.40 -19.56 -5.10
N PRO A 427 57.48 -19.50 -6.08
CA PRO A 427 57.83 -19.73 -7.48
C PRO A 427 58.56 -18.51 -8.05
N ALA A 428 59.58 -18.80 -8.87
CA ALA A 428 60.47 -17.81 -9.48
C ALA A 428 59.70 -16.75 -10.30
N PRO A 429 60.22 -15.50 -10.37
CA PRO A 429 59.58 -14.43 -11.12
C PRO A 429 59.61 -14.72 -12.64
N PRO A 430 58.53 -14.40 -13.37
CA PRO A 430 58.51 -14.50 -14.82
C PRO A 430 59.39 -13.41 -15.45
N ALA A 431 60.02 -13.78 -16.56
CA ALA A 431 60.89 -12.93 -17.36
C ALA A 431 60.17 -11.69 -17.89
N GLU A 432 60.95 -10.61 -17.98
CA GLU A 432 60.58 -9.28 -18.50
C GLU A 432 59.90 -9.39 -19.88
N ALA A 433 58.68 -8.88 -19.97
CA ALA A 433 57.99 -8.65 -21.23
C ALA A 433 58.24 -7.19 -21.67
N GLU A 434 58.66 -7.06 -22.92
CA GLU A 434 59.06 -5.83 -23.60
C GLU A 434 58.00 -4.72 -23.55
N ALA A 435 58.49 -3.49 -23.45
CA ALA A 435 57.70 -2.27 -23.40
C ALA A 435 56.98 -1.99 -24.73
N THR A 436 55.64 -1.93 -24.67
CA THR A 436 54.80 -1.39 -25.74
C THR A 436 54.85 0.15 -25.73
N PRO A 437 55.02 0.83 -26.87
CA PRO A 437 55.10 2.29 -26.90
C PRO A 437 53.72 2.95 -26.67
N GLN A 438 53.71 4.01 -25.86
CA GLN A 438 52.56 4.88 -25.62
C GLN A 438 52.15 5.64 -26.90
N PRO A 439 50.85 5.75 -27.22
CA PRO A 439 50.37 6.67 -28.25
C PRO A 439 50.40 8.12 -27.76
N ALA A 440 50.86 9.02 -28.64
CA ALA A 440 51.00 10.45 -28.39
C ALA A 440 49.65 11.15 -28.18
N GLU A 441 49.60 12.07 -27.23
CA GLU A 441 48.46 12.96 -26.97
C GLU A 441 48.24 13.94 -28.14
N PRO A 442 46.97 14.24 -28.51
CA PRO A 442 46.67 15.22 -29.54
C PRO A 442 46.82 16.65 -29.00
N THR A 443 47.55 17.47 -29.74
CA THR A 443 47.75 18.89 -29.49
C THR A 443 46.45 19.69 -29.74
N PRO A 444 46.06 20.62 -28.85
CA PRO A 444 44.90 21.47 -29.07
C PRO A 444 45.15 22.52 -30.16
N PRO A 445 44.12 22.94 -30.92
CA PRO A 445 44.25 23.98 -31.93
C PRO A 445 44.42 25.36 -31.28
N ALA A 446 45.33 26.16 -31.86
CA ALA A 446 45.62 27.54 -31.48
C ALA A 446 44.54 28.51 -32.05
N PRO A 447 44.46 29.77 -31.54
CA PRO A 447 43.23 30.57 -31.46
C PRO A 447 42.66 31.10 -32.77
#